data_AF-A0A068RH64-F1
#
_entry.id   AF-A0A068RH64-F1
#
_cell.length_a   1.000
_cell.length_b   1.000
_cell.length_c   1.000
_cell.angle_alpha   90.00
_cell.angle_beta   90.00
_cell.angle_gamma   90.00
#
_symmetry.space_group_name_H-M   'P 1'
#
loop_
_entity.id
_entity.type
_entity.pdbx_description
1 polymer ?
#
loop_
_entity_poly.entity_id
_entity_poly.type
_entity_poly.pdbx_seq_one_letter_code
_entity_poly.pdbx_strand_id
1 'polypeptide(L)'
;MRAFTQTIGVARRSFHCGRTLQDKKAASPSFNAEAVSQQLGVSFKTPNILQRALTHKSYEHGSVPSNERLAYLGARVLQLSACESGLTSSSLQDHVQEHTNLDRLAKKFDGLNLADGMQYHVPGPNMPPKIKATAVNAVVGAVYHDQGYAAAQEFVKKHVL
;
A
#
# COMPACT_ATOMS: atom_id res chain seq x y z
N MET A 1 6.25 -56.50 -49.41
CA MET A 1 5.75 -55.33 -48.68
C MET A 1 6.11 -55.47 -47.20
N ARG A 2 7.15 -54.80 -46.71
CA ARG A 2 7.48 -54.74 -45.28
C ARG A 2 7.19 -53.33 -44.78
N ALA A 3 6.26 -53.21 -43.84
CA ALA A 3 5.76 -51.95 -43.32
C ALA A 3 6.79 -51.30 -42.37
N PHE A 4 7.09 -50.03 -42.66
CA PHE A 4 7.74 -49.09 -41.75
C PHE A 4 6.79 -48.77 -40.59
N THR A 5 7.26 -48.89 -39.35
CA THR A 5 6.62 -48.23 -38.20
C THR A 5 7.67 -47.36 -37.51
N GLN A 6 7.65 -46.06 -37.81
CA GLN A 6 8.36 -45.05 -37.05
C GLN A 6 7.55 -44.76 -35.79
N THR A 7 8.06 -45.17 -34.63
CA THR A 7 7.61 -44.69 -33.33
C THR A 7 8.01 -43.23 -33.16
N ILE A 8 7.04 -42.32 -33.27
CA ILE A 8 7.20 -40.90 -32.94
C ILE A 8 7.23 -40.79 -31.41
N GLY A 9 8.40 -40.54 -30.85
CA GLY A 9 8.57 -40.20 -29.44
C GLY A 9 8.02 -38.81 -29.16
N VAL A 10 6.85 -38.72 -28.51
CA VAL A 10 6.30 -37.45 -28.04
C VAL A 10 7.10 -37.02 -26.81
N ALA A 11 7.97 -36.03 -26.98
CA ALA A 11 8.70 -35.40 -25.88
C ALA A 11 7.69 -34.74 -24.93
N ARG A 12 7.54 -35.31 -23.73
CA ARG A 12 6.78 -34.67 -22.63
C ARG A 12 7.52 -33.40 -22.22
N ARG A 13 7.03 -32.25 -22.64
CA ARG A 13 7.43 -30.96 -22.06
C ARG A 13 6.89 -30.91 -20.63
N SER A 14 7.78 -31.16 -19.68
CA SER A 14 7.52 -30.90 -18.26
C SER A 14 7.35 -29.39 -18.09
N PHE A 15 6.11 -28.93 -17.92
CA PHE A 15 5.86 -27.59 -17.40
C PHE A 15 6.31 -27.59 -15.94
N HIS A 16 7.54 -27.16 -15.69
CA HIS A 16 7.99 -26.80 -14.35
C HIS A 16 7.32 -25.47 -14.00
N CYS A 17 6.09 -25.53 -13.49
CA CYS A 17 5.50 -24.41 -12.77
C CYS A 17 6.26 -24.31 -11.45
N GLY A 18 7.38 -23.58 -11.47
CA GLY A 18 8.01 -23.09 -10.27
C GLY A 18 6.98 -22.23 -9.56
N ARG A 19 6.25 -22.79 -8.60
CA ARG A 19 5.50 -22.02 -7.62
C ARG A 19 6.54 -21.15 -6.92
N THR A 20 6.65 -19.89 -7.32
CA THR A 20 7.22 -18.87 -6.47
C THR A 20 6.43 -18.93 -5.18
N LEU A 21 7.12 -19.34 -4.11
CA LEU A 21 6.54 -19.50 -2.79
C LEU A 21 5.80 -18.21 -2.43
N GLN A 22 4.60 -18.38 -1.90
CA GLN A 22 3.74 -17.27 -1.58
C GLN A 22 4.31 -16.52 -0.38
N ASP A 23 4.95 -15.37 -0.60
CA ASP A 23 5.52 -14.60 0.49
C ASP A 23 4.42 -13.81 1.21
N LYS A 24 3.70 -14.50 2.12
CA LYS A 24 2.81 -13.86 3.12
C LYS A 24 3.70 -13.01 4.03
N LYS A 25 3.57 -11.69 3.97
CA LYS A 25 4.13 -10.79 4.97
C LYS A 25 3.09 -10.47 6.03
N ALA A 26 3.37 -10.86 7.27
CA ALA A 26 2.65 -10.38 8.45
C ALA A 26 3.39 -9.16 9.03
N ALA A 27 2.72 -8.46 9.96
CA ALA A 27 3.40 -7.43 10.75
C ALA A 27 4.52 -8.07 11.58
N SER A 28 5.63 -7.36 11.74
CA SER A 28 6.73 -7.79 12.59
C SER A 28 6.25 -7.99 14.03
N PRO A 29 6.74 -8.99 14.78
CA PRO A 29 6.47 -9.13 16.21
C PRO A 29 6.86 -7.91 17.04
N SER A 30 7.82 -7.12 16.54
CA SER A 30 8.28 -5.86 17.15
C SER A 30 7.43 -4.64 16.79
N PHE A 31 6.48 -4.77 15.86
CA PHE A 31 5.66 -3.65 15.42
C PHE A 31 4.70 -3.23 16.54
N ASN A 32 4.78 -1.95 16.92
CA ASN A 32 3.91 -1.35 17.91
C ASN A 32 3.19 -0.16 17.25
N ALA A 33 1.87 -0.29 17.06
CA ALA A 33 1.06 0.69 16.36
C ALA A 33 1.03 2.04 17.12
N GLU A 34 1.00 2.02 18.44
CA GLU A 34 1.00 3.23 19.28
C GLU A 34 2.32 4.00 19.14
N ALA A 35 3.46 3.30 19.19
CA ALA A 35 4.78 3.90 19.03
C ALA A 35 4.95 4.52 17.64
N VAL A 36 4.53 3.83 16.58
CA VAL A 36 4.56 4.38 15.22
C VAL A 36 3.60 5.57 15.09
N SER A 37 2.42 5.52 15.70
CA SER A 37 1.48 6.66 15.71
C SER A 37 2.12 7.89 16.35
N GLN A 38 2.83 7.71 17.46
CA GLN A 38 3.57 8.80 18.12
C GLN A 38 4.69 9.36 17.24
N GLN A 39 5.46 8.50 16.55
CA GLN A 39 6.48 8.93 15.58
C GLN A 39 5.87 9.76 14.44
N LEU A 40 4.68 9.39 13.99
CA LEU A 40 3.90 10.13 13.00
C LEU A 40 3.30 11.44 13.55
N GLY A 41 3.33 11.65 14.88
CA GLY A 41 2.72 12.79 15.55
C GLY A 41 1.20 12.71 15.63
N VAL A 42 0.62 11.51 15.61
CA VAL A 42 -0.82 11.26 15.63
C VAL A 42 -1.18 10.39 16.83
N SER A 43 -2.27 10.71 17.52
CA SER A 43 -2.84 9.85 18.56
C SER A 43 -4.23 9.40 18.14
N PHE A 44 -4.35 8.12 17.73
CA PHE A 44 -5.63 7.56 17.29
C PHE A 44 -6.54 7.24 18.47
N LYS A 45 -7.82 7.65 18.38
CA LYS A 45 -8.88 7.27 19.33
C LYS A 45 -9.44 5.89 19.02
N THR A 46 -9.53 5.58 17.73
CA THR A 46 -10.03 4.29 17.23
C THR A 46 -8.96 3.22 17.37
N PRO A 47 -9.19 2.15 18.15
CA PRO A 47 -8.21 1.10 18.35
C PRO A 47 -7.92 0.36 17.04
N ASN A 48 -6.67 -0.06 16.85
CA ASN A 48 -6.21 -0.84 15.69
C ASN A 48 -6.38 -0.15 14.32
N ILE A 49 -6.77 1.12 14.25
CA ILE A 49 -7.02 1.79 12.97
C ILE A 49 -5.76 1.91 12.12
N LEU A 50 -4.60 2.14 12.75
CA LEU A 50 -3.31 2.15 12.06
C LEU A 50 -2.96 0.76 11.52
N GLN A 51 -3.13 -0.29 12.33
CA GLN A 51 -2.88 -1.65 11.87
C GLN A 51 -3.76 -1.98 10.66
N ARG A 52 -5.05 -1.63 10.72
CA ARG A 52 -5.98 -1.79 9.59
C ARG A 52 -5.54 -1.00 8.36
N ALA A 53 -5.04 0.22 8.52
CA ALA A 53 -4.50 1.01 7.39
C ALA A 53 -3.30 0.32 6.72
N LEU A 54 -2.54 -0.46 7.48
CA LEU A 54 -1.40 -1.25 7.01
C LEU A 54 -1.77 -2.70 6.60
N THR A 55 -3.06 -3.04 6.53
CA THR A 55 -3.53 -4.36 6.10
C THR A 55 -4.07 -4.32 4.67
N HIS A 56 -3.30 -4.87 3.72
CA HIS A 56 -3.75 -5.01 2.32
C HIS A 56 -4.81 -6.10 2.18
N LYS A 57 -5.74 -5.94 1.23
CA LYS A 57 -6.83 -6.90 0.98
C LYS A 57 -6.41 -8.33 0.69
N SER A 58 -5.18 -8.54 0.20
CA SER A 58 -4.69 -9.89 -0.09
C SER A 58 -4.27 -10.64 1.18
N TYR A 59 -4.06 -9.95 2.29
CA TYR A 59 -3.75 -10.59 3.57
C TYR A 59 -4.94 -11.43 4.05
N GLU A 60 -4.66 -12.67 4.45
CA GLU A 60 -5.65 -13.65 4.93
C GLU A 60 -6.88 -13.80 4.03
N HIS A 61 -6.66 -13.74 2.71
CA HIS A 61 -7.73 -13.85 1.71
C HIS A 61 -8.86 -12.83 1.90
N GLY A 62 -8.57 -11.68 2.53
CA GLY A 62 -9.55 -10.63 2.80
C GLY A 62 -10.52 -10.92 3.94
N SER A 63 -10.25 -11.94 4.76
CA SER A 63 -11.06 -12.27 5.94
C SER A 63 -10.95 -11.23 7.06
N VAL A 64 -9.88 -10.44 7.07
CA VAL A 64 -9.69 -9.32 7.99
C VAL A 64 -10.03 -7.98 7.32
N PRO A 65 -10.46 -6.96 8.10
CA PRO A 65 -10.76 -5.63 7.56
C PRO A 65 -9.56 -5.05 6.80
N SER A 66 -9.74 -4.80 5.50
CA SER A 66 -8.70 -4.25 4.65
C SER A 66 -8.63 -2.73 4.70
N ASN A 67 -7.53 -2.20 4.16
CA ASN A 67 -7.26 -0.78 4.04
C ASN A 67 -7.95 -0.10 2.83
N GLU A 68 -8.65 -0.82 1.96
CA GLU A 68 -9.18 -0.26 0.69
C GLU A 68 -10.09 0.95 0.90
N ARG A 69 -10.97 0.90 1.90
CA ARG A 69 -11.89 2.02 2.21
C ARG A 69 -11.15 3.25 2.75
N LEU A 70 -10.17 3.02 3.64
CA LEU A 70 -9.34 4.09 4.19
C LEU A 70 -8.47 4.70 3.08
N ALA A 71 -7.89 3.87 2.21
CA ALA A 71 -7.08 4.31 1.09
C ALA A 71 -7.87 5.17 0.10
N TYR A 72 -9.10 4.77 -0.22
CA TYR A 72 -9.97 5.57 -1.08
C TYR A 72 -10.25 6.95 -0.46
N LEU A 73 -10.60 6.98 0.82
CA LEU A 73 -10.88 8.22 1.56
C LEU A 73 -9.64 9.12 1.62
N GLY A 74 -8.50 8.58 2.04
CA GLY A 74 -7.27 9.35 2.17
C GLY A 74 -6.70 9.84 0.84
N ALA A 75 -6.91 9.11 -0.26
CA ALA A 75 -6.54 9.60 -1.59
C ALA A 75 -7.31 10.89 -1.97
N ARG A 76 -8.59 11.01 -1.58
CA ARG A 76 -9.37 12.24 -1.79
C ARG A 76 -8.87 13.39 -0.92
N VAL A 77 -8.56 13.11 0.34
CA VAL A 77 -8.00 14.09 1.26
C VAL A 77 -6.65 14.61 0.76
N LEU A 78 -5.78 13.71 0.30
CA LEU A 78 -4.48 14.06 -0.27
C LEU A 78 -4.63 14.91 -1.53
N GLN A 79 -5.53 14.53 -2.45
CA GLN A 79 -5.82 15.30 -3.66
C GLN A 79 -6.29 16.71 -3.32
N LEU A 80 -7.24 16.86 -2.40
CA LEU A 80 -7.74 18.18 -1.98
C LEU A 80 -6.64 19.02 -1.32
N SER A 81 -5.86 18.42 -0.42
CA SER A 81 -4.74 19.10 0.26
C SER A 81 -3.67 19.56 -0.74
N ALA A 82 -3.38 18.74 -1.75
CA ALA A 82 -2.46 19.09 -2.82
C ALA A 82 -3.02 20.24 -3.68
N CYS A 83 -4.32 20.20 -4.03
CA CYS A 83 -4.98 21.30 -4.74
C CYS A 83 -4.86 22.62 -3.96
N GLU A 84 -5.20 22.61 -2.67
CA GLU A 84 -5.13 23.80 -1.81
C GLU A 84 -3.71 24.36 -1.71
N SER A 85 -2.70 23.50 -1.66
CA SER A 85 -1.29 23.93 -1.62
C SER A 85 -0.78 24.52 -2.94
N GLY A 86 -1.43 24.20 -4.06
CA GLY A 86 -1.00 24.54 -5.41
C GLY A 86 -1.86 25.58 -6.10
N LEU A 87 -2.71 26.33 -5.38
CA LEU A 87 -3.64 27.30 -5.98
C LEU A 87 -2.93 28.39 -6.81
N THR A 88 -1.65 28.66 -6.52
CA THR A 88 -0.82 29.61 -7.25
C THR A 88 0.02 28.97 -8.36
N SER A 89 -0.03 27.64 -8.51
CA SER A 89 0.76 26.90 -9.49
C SER A 89 0.23 27.16 -10.91
N SER A 90 1.13 27.20 -11.90
CA SER A 90 0.78 27.43 -13.31
C SER A 90 -0.12 26.34 -13.89
N SER A 91 0.03 25.11 -13.40
CA SER A 91 -0.82 23.96 -13.70
C SER A 91 -1.18 23.25 -12.41
N LEU A 92 -2.42 23.45 -11.96
CA LEU A 92 -2.93 22.80 -10.75
C LEU A 92 -2.95 21.27 -10.91
N GLN A 93 -3.23 20.78 -12.11
CA GLN A 93 -3.24 19.35 -12.41
C GLN A 93 -1.86 18.74 -12.21
N ASP A 94 -0.81 19.35 -12.75
CA ASP A 94 0.55 18.82 -12.64
C ASP A 94 1.03 18.84 -11.18
N HIS A 95 0.71 19.93 -10.46
CA HIS A 95 0.99 20.06 -9.02
C HIS A 95 0.35 18.92 -8.22
N VAL A 96 -0.93 18.63 -8.44
CA VAL A 96 -1.62 17.52 -7.76
C VAL A 96 -1.03 16.17 -8.14
N GLN A 97 -0.69 15.97 -9.42
CA GLN A 97 -0.07 14.73 -9.89
C GLN A 97 1.31 14.52 -9.27
N GLU A 98 2.09 15.58 -9.06
CA GLU A 98 3.39 15.51 -8.43
C GLU A 98 3.32 14.93 -7.01
N HIS A 99 2.30 15.31 -6.24
CA HIS A 99 2.11 14.87 -4.85
C HIS A 99 1.36 13.54 -4.71
N THR A 100 0.60 13.14 -5.73
CA THR A 100 -0.19 11.89 -5.75
C THR A 100 0.46 10.79 -6.58
N ASN A 101 1.65 11.04 -7.12
CA ASN A 101 2.42 10.08 -7.91
C ASN A 101 2.75 8.82 -7.08
N LEU A 102 2.56 7.66 -7.70
CA LEU A 102 2.76 6.35 -7.08
C LEU A 102 4.18 6.13 -6.56
N ASP A 103 5.21 6.55 -7.29
CA ASP A 103 6.61 6.39 -6.88
C ASP A 103 6.96 7.33 -5.73
N ARG A 104 6.42 8.56 -5.72
CA ARG A 104 6.60 9.51 -4.61
C ARG A 104 5.96 8.96 -3.35
N LEU A 105 4.72 8.48 -3.42
CA LEU A 105 4.04 7.89 -2.27
C LEU A 105 4.74 6.63 -1.77
N ALA A 106 5.27 5.80 -2.67
CA ALA A 106 6.07 4.64 -2.28
C ALA A 106 7.37 5.05 -1.54
N LYS A 107 8.04 6.11 -1.97
CA LYS A 107 9.21 6.66 -1.25
C LYS A 107 8.82 7.25 0.11
N LYS A 108 7.68 7.95 0.20
CA LYS A 108 7.17 8.47 1.48
C LYS A 108 6.84 7.33 2.45
N PHE A 109 6.26 6.22 1.97
CA PHE A 109 6.04 5.03 2.78
C PHE A 109 7.33 4.53 3.44
N ASP A 110 8.41 4.43 2.66
CA ASP A 110 9.71 3.98 3.16
C ASP A 110 10.30 5.00 4.17
N GLY A 111 10.19 6.30 3.89
CA GLY A 111 10.64 7.36 4.81
C GLY A 111 9.85 7.44 6.12
N LEU A 112 8.61 6.95 6.15
CA LEU A 112 7.77 6.86 7.35
C LEU A 112 7.98 5.55 8.13
N ASN A 113 8.90 4.68 7.71
CA ASN A 113 9.22 3.41 8.36
C ASN A 113 8.01 2.49 8.62
N LEU A 114 7.02 2.49 7.72
CA LEU A 114 5.77 1.73 7.87
C LEU A 114 5.89 0.25 7.46
N ALA A 115 7.06 -0.15 6.95
CA ALA A 115 7.28 -1.47 6.38
C ALA A 115 7.03 -2.61 7.38
N ASP A 116 7.32 -2.39 8.66
CA ASP A 116 7.22 -3.43 9.70
C ASP A 116 5.78 -3.71 10.11
N GLY A 117 4.87 -2.75 9.96
CA GLY A 117 3.43 -2.93 10.25
C GLY A 117 2.62 -3.46 9.07
N MET A 118 3.21 -3.47 7.87
CA MET A 118 2.49 -3.83 6.64
C MET A 118 2.21 -5.32 6.55
N GLN A 119 0.93 -5.65 6.34
CA GLN A 119 0.43 -7.00 6.14
C GLN A 119 -0.09 -7.17 4.71
N TYR A 120 0.47 -8.11 3.95
CA TYR A 120 0.02 -8.44 2.60
C TYR A 120 0.43 -9.86 2.19
N HIS A 121 -0.20 -10.35 1.15
CA HIS A 121 0.16 -11.62 0.51
C HIS A 121 0.20 -11.41 -1.01
N VAL A 122 1.38 -11.20 -1.55
CA VAL A 122 1.60 -10.98 -2.99
C VAL A 122 2.92 -11.66 -3.36
N PRO A 123 2.98 -12.45 -4.45
CA PRO A 123 4.21 -13.12 -4.85
C PRO A 123 5.29 -12.11 -5.25
N GLY A 124 6.54 -12.40 -4.87
CA GLY A 124 7.71 -11.66 -5.28
C GLY A 124 8.57 -11.18 -4.11
N PRO A 125 9.85 -10.88 -4.35
CA PRO A 125 10.83 -10.63 -3.29
C PRO A 125 10.63 -9.29 -2.58
N ASN A 126 9.93 -8.33 -3.21
CA ASN A 126 9.81 -6.97 -2.74
C ASN A 126 8.34 -6.54 -2.66
N MET A 127 8.02 -5.70 -1.69
CA MET A 127 6.70 -5.06 -1.59
C MET A 127 6.47 -4.15 -2.81
N PRO A 128 5.41 -4.39 -3.61
CA PRO A 128 5.12 -3.57 -4.79
C PRO A 128 4.89 -2.09 -4.41
N PRO A 129 5.39 -1.12 -5.21
CA PRO A 129 5.19 0.31 -4.96
C PRO A 129 3.71 0.71 -4.82
N LYS A 130 2.81 0.04 -5.56
CA LYS A 130 1.36 0.25 -5.44
C LYS A 130 0.83 -0.06 -4.04
N ILE A 131 1.34 -1.10 -3.37
CA ILE A 131 0.92 -1.45 -2.00
C ILE A 131 1.41 -0.37 -1.03
N LYS A 132 2.67 0.06 -1.17
CA LYS A 132 3.26 1.15 -0.37
C LYS A 132 2.44 2.44 -0.51
N ALA A 133 2.18 2.87 -1.73
CA ALA A 133 1.38 4.07 -2.01
C ALA A 133 -0.06 3.97 -1.47
N THR A 134 -0.68 2.79 -1.60
CA THR A 134 -2.03 2.54 -1.05
C THR A 134 -2.03 2.61 0.47
N ALA A 135 -0.99 2.11 1.13
CA ALA A 135 -0.84 2.18 2.58
C ALA A 135 -0.68 3.63 3.07
N VAL A 136 0.10 4.47 2.38
CA VAL A 136 0.19 5.92 2.71
C VAL A 136 -1.18 6.59 2.61
N ASN A 137 -1.90 6.35 1.52
CA ASN A 137 -3.27 6.86 1.38
C ASN A 137 -4.18 6.33 2.50
N ALA A 138 -4.04 5.06 2.91
CA ALA A 138 -4.83 4.50 3.99
C ALA A 138 -4.51 5.13 5.35
N VAL A 139 -3.25 5.47 5.63
CA VAL A 139 -2.86 6.18 6.86
C VAL A 139 -3.48 7.58 6.88
N VAL A 140 -3.42 8.33 5.77
CA VAL A 140 -4.12 9.62 5.65
C VAL A 140 -5.62 9.45 5.89
N GLY A 141 -6.23 8.42 5.31
CA GLY A 141 -7.64 8.10 5.51
C GLY A 141 -7.97 7.71 6.96
N ALA A 142 -7.06 7.04 7.67
CA ALA A 142 -7.21 6.72 9.09
C ALA A 142 -7.21 7.99 9.94
N VAL A 143 -6.28 8.93 9.68
CA VAL A 143 -6.26 10.23 10.38
C VAL A 143 -7.55 10.99 10.14
N TYR A 144 -8.02 11.04 8.89
CA TYR A 144 -9.29 11.68 8.57
C TYR A 144 -10.47 11.01 9.28
N HIS A 145 -10.54 9.69 9.26
CA HIS A 145 -11.66 8.95 9.85
C HIS A 145 -11.74 9.15 11.36
N ASP A 146 -10.60 9.28 12.03
CA ASP A 146 -10.51 9.39 13.47
C ASP A 146 -10.62 10.83 14.00
N GLN A 147 -10.08 11.81 13.26
CA GLN A 147 -9.86 13.18 13.74
C GLN A 147 -10.39 14.27 12.79
N GLY A 148 -10.90 13.89 11.62
CA GLY A 148 -11.48 14.82 10.64
C GLY A 148 -10.47 15.47 9.70
N TYR A 149 -10.98 16.34 8.82
CA TYR A 149 -10.20 16.91 7.71
C TYR A 149 -9.03 17.77 8.18
N ALA A 150 -9.22 18.63 9.18
CA ALA A 150 -8.16 19.55 9.62
C ALA A 150 -6.89 18.82 10.06
N ALA A 151 -7.04 17.78 10.90
CA ALA A 151 -5.93 16.93 11.34
C ALA A 151 -5.28 16.17 10.17
N ALA A 152 -6.09 15.66 9.24
CA ALA A 152 -5.58 14.95 8.08
C ALA A 152 -4.83 15.86 7.11
N GLN A 153 -5.27 17.10 6.93
CA GLN A 153 -4.60 18.10 6.09
C GLN A 153 -3.25 18.51 6.70
N GLU A 154 -3.19 18.71 8.02
CA GLU A 154 -1.93 18.98 8.73
C GLU A 154 -0.94 17.81 8.60
N PHE A 155 -1.44 16.58 8.75
CA PHE A 155 -0.66 15.37 8.54
C PHE A 155 -0.08 15.31 7.12
N VAL A 156 -0.90 15.58 6.09
CA VAL A 156 -0.47 15.58 4.69
C VAL A 156 0.59 16.66 4.43
N LYS A 157 0.41 17.88 4.95
CA LYS A 157 1.38 18.98 4.83
C LYS A 157 2.73 18.63 5.46
N LYS A 158 2.72 17.93 6.59
CA LYS A 158 3.95 17.58 7.32
C LYS A 158 4.72 16.43 6.68
N HIS A 159 3.99 15.42 6.18
CA HIS A 159 4.61 14.13 5.81
C HIS A 159 4.65 13.88 4.31
N VAL A 160 3.70 14.41 3.53
CA VAL A 160 3.54 14.04 2.11
C VAL A 160 3.95 15.16 1.15
N LEU A 161 3.48 16.39 1.39
CA LEU A 161 3.87 17.55 0.60
C LEU A 161 5.37 17.81 0.75
#